data_AF-A0A1J5KK86-F1
#
_entry.id   AF-A0A1J5KK86-F1
#
_cell.length_a   1.000
_cell.length_b   1.000
_cell.length_c   1.000
_cell.angle_alpha   90.00
_cell.angle_beta   90.00
_cell.angle_gamma   90.00
#
_symmetry.space_group_name_H-M   'P 1'
#
loop_
_entity.id
_entity.type
_entity.pdbx_description
1 polymer ?
#
loop_
_entity_poly.entity_id
_entity_poly.type
_entity_poly.pdbx_seq_one_letter_code
_entity_poly.pdbx_strand_id
1 'polypeptide(L)'
;MRQAKALLFLISITFSLIGYCQQQNRTSDFKILDNNKDGKISPYEALDILLSMEKKTGSELHLSKIGNLISEYEKEQQEEINDIFTEVDTNKNNIIEASEATEEMMQFLPLMDSDKNNSVTREEAANFNFENAFFMSDEAIKEEIDMIFAQLAPSKDNITINTIPQEIQEELKGWDINGDGNVTKTEAFNSIKPGVSAAQFEVKGTTAYMSGTIGSSTPAAVLKLVFEHPNVTTIELLNVPGSVDDVANLRACLYVHKFGLHTKVNSKSNIASGGTDFFLAGHKREVEKGAKIGVHSWSGGAKAASEFPKSHDVHKKYLEYYSAVNIPQGFYWYTLKAAPANSIHNMTEKEIIKYNIRSN
;
A
#
# COMPACT_ATOMS: atom_id res chain seq x y z
N MET A 1 43.50 3.39 16.83
CA MET A 1 43.71 4.82 16.48
C MET A 1 43.79 5.13 14.97
N ARG A 2 43.41 4.21 14.06
CA ARG A 2 43.25 4.51 12.61
C ARG A 2 41.80 4.57 12.12
N GLN A 3 40.83 4.21 12.95
CA GLN A 3 39.39 4.34 12.63
C GLN A 3 38.75 5.65 13.14
N ALA A 4 39.45 6.43 13.99
CA ALA A 4 38.96 7.73 14.47
C ALA A 4 39.33 8.92 13.56
N LYS A 5 40.15 8.71 12.52
CA LYS A 5 40.54 9.77 11.57
C LYS A 5 39.72 9.79 10.28
N ALA A 6 38.97 8.72 9.97
CA ALA A 6 38.02 8.71 8.86
C ALA A 6 36.70 9.45 9.22
N LEU A 7 36.32 9.43 10.51
CA LEU A 7 35.11 10.09 10.98
C LEU A 7 35.25 11.62 11.11
N LEU A 8 36.47 12.13 11.35
CA LEU A 8 36.73 13.58 11.38
C LEU A 8 36.86 14.22 9.99
N PHE A 9 37.13 13.44 8.93
CA PHE A 9 37.22 13.97 7.56
C PHE A 9 35.83 14.14 6.90
N LEU A 10 34.82 13.42 7.40
CA LEU A 10 33.41 13.62 7.06
C LEU A 10 32.78 14.80 7.83
N ILE A 11 33.37 15.22 8.96
CA ILE A 11 32.92 16.36 9.76
C ILE A 11 33.56 17.69 9.30
N SER A 12 34.57 17.67 8.41
CA SER A 12 35.12 18.89 7.81
C SER A 12 34.45 19.31 6.49
N ILE A 13 33.60 18.46 5.89
CA ILE A 13 32.81 18.81 4.69
C ILE A 13 31.49 19.48 5.08
N THR A 14 31.05 19.36 6.33
CA THR A 14 29.84 20.01 6.85
C THR A 14 29.99 21.52 7.10
N PHE A 15 31.19 22.09 6.99
CA PHE A 15 31.42 23.53 7.18
C PHE A 15 31.82 24.32 5.92
N SER A 16 31.95 23.66 4.76
CA SER A 16 32.19 24.35 3.47
C SER A 16 30.93 24.50 2.60
N LEU A 17 29.79 23.97 3.05
CA LEU A 17 28.48 24.11 2.39
C LEU A 17 27.60 25.22 2.97
N ILE A 18 28.06 25.93 4.01
CA ILE A 18 27.31 27.05 4.62
C ILE A 18 27.51 28.38 3.85
N GLY A 19 28.37 28.40 2.82
CA GLY A 19 28.71 29.62 2.08
C GLY A 19 28.04 29.84 0.72
N TYR A 20 27.18 28.94 0.23
CA TYR A 20 26.62 29.04 -1.13
C TYR A 20 25.14 28.66 -1.25
N CYS A 21 24.36 28.91 -0.19
CA CYS A 21 22.90 28.73 -0.23
C CYS A 21 22.19 29.98 0.30
N GLN A 22 22.38 31.09 -0.41
CA GLN A 22 21.39 32.17 -0.44
C GLN A 22 20.97 32.38 -1.90
N GLN A 23 19.88 31.72 -2.28
CA GLN A 23 18.79 32.20 -3.14
C GLN A 23 18.10 31.02 -3.83
N GLN A 24 16.77 31.01 -3.68
CA GLN A 24 15.78 30.02 -4.12
C GLN A 24 15.59 28.82 -3.18
N ASN A 25 14.32 28.50 -2.98
CA ASN A 25 13.72 27.76 -1.87
C ASN A 25 13.98 26.25 -1.99
N ARG A 26 15.24 25.79 -1.89
CA ARG A 26 15.65 24.38 -2.10
C ARG A 26 15.07 23.35 -1.10
N THR A 27 14.29 23.77 -0.11
CA THR A 27 13.61 22.85 0.81
C THR A 27 12.44 22.13 0.15
N SER A 28 11.87 22.64 -0.95
CA SER A 28 10.88 21.91 -1.77
C SER A 28 11.50 20.68 -2.43
N ASP A 29 12.73 20.81 -2.93
CA ASP A 29 13.37 19.81 -3.79
C ASP A 29 13.62 18.46 -3.09
N PHE A 30 13.68 18.45 -1.76
CA PHE A 30 13.89 17.22 -0.97
C PHE A 30 12.60 16.57 -0.47
N LYS A 31 11.44 17.26 -0.54
CA LYS A 31 10.15 16.68 -0.14
C LYS A 31 9.79 15.44 -0.97
N ILE A 32 10.22 15.41 -2.23
CA ILE A 32 10.04 14.26 -3.11
C ILE A 32 10.67 12.96 -2.56
N LEU A 33 11.65 13.07 -1.65
CA LEU A 33 12.31 11.90 -1.05
C LEU A 33 11.55 11.35 0.16
N ASP A 34 10.60 12.11 0.70
CA ASP A 34 9.66 11.70 1.76
C ASP A 34 8.39 11.14 1.08
N ASN A 35 8.49 9.92 0.55
CA ASN A 35 7.45 9.33 -0.30
C ASN A 35 6.13 9.05 0.45
N ASN A 36 6.19 8.76 1.76
CA ASN A 36 5.02 8.52 2.59
C ASN A 36 4.48 9.79 3.28
N LYS A 37 5.15 10.93 3.08
CA LYS A 37 4.80 12.24 3.64
C LYS A 37 4.71 12.23 5.17
N ASP A 38 5.56 11.46 5.86
CA ASP A 38 5.59 11.39 7.32
C ASP A 38 6.44 12.50 7.98
N GLY A 39 7.10 13.33 7.15
CA GLY A 39 7.97 14.42 7.56
C GLY A 39 9.41 13.99 7.84
N LYS A 40 9.78 12.74 7.55
CA LYS A 40 11.14 12.21 7.69
C LYS A 40 11.61 11.66 6.35
N ILE A 41 12.93 11.69 6.13
CA ILE A 41 13.54 11.09 4.95
C ILE A 41 14.25 9.80 5.39
N SER A 42 13.68 8.66 5.06
CA SER A 42 14.35 7.36 5.19
C SER A 42 15.34 7.16 4.02
N PRO A 43 16.55 6.59 4.25
CA PRO A 43 17.45 6.22 3.16
C PRO A 43 16.80 5.28 2.13
N TYR A 44 15.86 4.44 2.55
CA TYR A 44 15.18 3.48 1.67
C TYR A 44 14.03 4.11 0.88
N GLU A 45 13.39 5.15 1.41
CA GLU A 45 12.41 5.96 0.66
C GLU A 45 13.13 6.76 -0.41
N ALA A 46 14.22 7.44 -0.04
CA ALA A 46 15.07 8.13 -1.00
C ALA A 46 15.59 7.18 -2.09
N LEU A 47 15.99 5.95 -1.72
CA LEU A 47 16.39 4.93 -2.67
C LEU A 47 15.26 4.48 -3.61
N ASP A 48 14.04 4.26 -3.10
CA ASP A 48 12.87 3.91 -3.94
C ASP A 48 12.60 4.97 -5.00
N ILE A 49 12.63 6.25 -4.59
CA ILE A 49 12.40 7.39 -5.48
C ILE A 49 13.50 7.46 -6.56
N LEU A 50 14.77 7.35 -6.16
CA LEU A 50 15.89 7.38 -7.11
C LEU A 50 15.84 6.20 -8.10
N LEU A 51 15.52 4.99 -7.64
CA LEU A 51 15.34 3.83 -8.52
C LEU A 51 14.17 4.03 -9.50
N SER A 52 13.09 4.67 -9.04
CA SER A 52 11.93 4.99 -9.88
C SER A 52 12.28 6.02 -10.96
N MET A 53 13.03 7.06 -10.60
CA MET A 53 13.53 8.06 -11.55
C MET A 53 14.45 7.42 -12.59
N GLU A 54 15.42 6.60 -12.18
CA GLU A 54 16.36 5.93 -13.09
C GLU A 54 15.63 4.99 -14.06
N LYS A 55 14.65 4.24 -13.56
CA LYS A 55 13.81 3.36 -14.40
C LYS A 55 13.06 4.16 -15.46
N LYS A 56 12.52 5.32 -15.10
CA LYS A 56 11.75 6.19 -16.00
C LYS A 56 12.63 6.82 -17.08
N THR A 57 13.83 7.29 -16.71
CA THR A 57 14.77 7.89 -17.67
C THR A 57 15.46 6.84 -18.55
N GLY A 58 15.47 5.57 -18.14
CA GLY A 58 16.20 4.49 -18.80
C GLY A 58 17.72 4.73 -18.84
N SER A 59 18.24 5.61 -17.98
CA SER A 59 19.64 6.05 -17.97
C SER A 59 20.06 6.54 -16.59
N GLU A 60 21.37 6.51 -16.34
CA GLU A 60 21.98 6.94 -15.08
C GLU A 60 21.53 8.36 -14.69
N LEU A 61 21.24 8.54 -13.40
CA LEU A 61 20.85 9.83 -12.85
C LEU A 61 22.07 10.76 -12.73
N HIS A 62 22.06 11.84 -13.50
CA HIS A 62 23.07 12.89 -13.39
C HIS A 62 22.57 14.05 -12.53
N LEU A 63 23.39 14.51 -11.59
CA LEU A 63 23.09 15.66 -10.72
C LEU A 63 22.68 16.91 -11.50
N SER A 64 23.21 17.11 -12.71
CA SER A 64 22.85 18.24 -13.59
C SER A 64 21.41 18.17 -14.12
N LYS A 65 20.77 17.00 -14.08
CA LYS A 65 19.40 16.76 -14.56
C LYS A 65 18.40 16.55 -13.42
N ILE A 66 18.85 16.42 -12.18
CA ILE A 66 17.97 16.07 -11.05
C ILE A 66 16.89 17.13 -10.82
N GLY A 67 17.21 18.42 -11.00
CA GLY A 67 16.22 19.50 -10.91
C GLY A 67 15.11 19.35 -11.95
N ASN A 68 15.45 19.01 -13.20
CA ASN A 68 14.45 18.77 -14.25
C ASN A 68 13.58 17.54 -13.94
N LEU A 69 14.18 16.47 -13.40
CA LEU A 69 13.45 15.26 -13.01
C LEU A 69 12.47 15.52 -11.87
N ILE A 70 12.87 16.34 -10.89
CA ILE A 70 11.98 16.79 -9.81
C ILE A 70 10.82 17.59 -10.40
N SER A 71 11.09 18.55 -11.29
CA SER A 71 10.03 19.34 -11.92
C SER A 71 9.09 18.50 -12.80
N GLU A 72 9.59 17.49 -13.51
CA GLU A 72 8.77 16.55 -14.27
C GLU A 72 7.88 15.71 -13.35
N TYR A 73 8.42 15.25 -12.22
CA TYR A 73 7.65 14.50 -11.22
C TYR A 73 6.55 15.36 -10.58
N GLU A 74 6.87 16.59 -10.19
CA GLU A 74 5.89 17.55 -9.66
C GLU A 74 4.79 17.84 -10.68
N LYS A 75 5.13 17.95 -11.97
CA LYS A 75 4.17 18.15 -13.04
C LYS A 75 3.22 16.96 -13.18
N GLU A 76 3.70 15.73 -13.06
CA GLU A 76 2.86 14.53 -13.11
C GLU A 76 1.89 14.46 -11.93
N GLN A 77 2.37 14.77 -10.72
CA GLN A 77 1.50 14.85 -9.54
C GLN A 77 0.41 15.93 -9.71
N GLN A 78 0.74 17.04 -10.36
CA GLN A 78 -0.24 18.06 -10.72
C GLN A 78 -1.20 17.59 -11.83
N GLU A 79 -0.72 16.81 -12.80
CA GLU A 79 -1.57 16.23 -13.85
C GLU A 79 -2.60 15.25 -13.29
N GLU A 80 -2.23 14.41 -12.31
CA GLU A 80 -3.18 13.52 -11.61
C GLU A 80 -4.30 14.31 -10.91
N ILE A 81 -3.96 15.41 -10.22
CA ILE A 81 -4.95 16.30 -9.60
C ILE A 81 -5.79 16.99 -10.68
N ASN A 82 -5.19 17.39 -11.80
CA ASN A 82 -5.91 18.01 -12.90
C ASN A 82 -6.92 17.06 -13.54
N ASP A 83 -6.59 15.78 -13.67
CA ASP A 83 -7.48 14.76 -14.20
C ASP A 83 -8.69 14.56 -13.26
N ILE A 84 -8.46 14.46 -11.94
CA ILE A 84 -9.53 14.38 -10.93
C ILE A 84 -10.48 15.58 -11.06
N PHE A 85 -9.93 16.80 -11.07
CA PHE A 85 -10.76 18.00 -11.20
C PHE A 85 -11.47 18.06 -12.56
N THR A 86 -10.86 17.58 -13.63
CA THR A 86 -11.51 17.55 -14.95
C THR A 86 -12.71 16.62 -14.98
N GLU A 87 -12.66 15.51 -14.23
CA GLU A 87 -13.77 14.56 -14.14
C GLU A 87 -14.85 15.01 -13.15
N VAL A 88 -14.48 15.70 -12.07
CA VAL A 88 -15.37 15.95 -10.92
C VAL A 88 -15.87 17.39 -10.84
N ASP A 89 -15.03 18.41 -11.12
CA ASP A 89 -15.42 19.82 -11.10
C ASP A 89 -16.27 20.17 -12.34
N THR A 90 -17.55 19.85 -12.26
CA THR A 90 -18.50 20.00 -13.36
C THR A 90 -18.78 21.46 -13.70
N ASN A 91 -18.77 22.33 -12.69
CA ASN A 91 -19.07 23.74 -12.83
C ASN A 91 -17.84 24.60 -13.19
N LYS A 92 -16.63 24.01 -13.11
CA LYS A 92 -15.32 24.59 -13.46
C LYS A 92 -14.90 25.77 -12.58
N ASN A 93 -15.27 25.75 -11.31
CA ASN A 93 -14.91 26.79 -10.34
C ASN A 93 -13.57 26.52 -9.62
N ASN A 94 -12.86 25.43 -9.96
CA ASN A 94 -11.60 24.97 -9.36
C ASN A 94 -11.71 24.56 -7.88
N ILE A 95 -12.90 24.20 -7.41
CA ILE A 95 -13.12 23.51 -6.15
C ILE A 95 -14.00 22.27 -6.42
N ILE A 96 -13.91 21.27 -5.55
CA ILE A 96 -14.82 20.13 -5.57
C ILE A 96 -15.81 20.30 -4.42
N GLU A 97 -17.09 20.45 -4.76
CA GLU A 97 -18.17 20.51 -3.78
C GLU A 97 -18.84 19.14 -3.58
N ALA A 98 -19.48 18.94 -2.43
CA ALA A 98 -20.21 17.70 -2.13
C ALA A 98 -21.30 17.35 -3.16
N SER A 99 -21.87 18.35 -3.85
CA SER A 99 -22.83 18.12 -4.93
C SER A 99 -22.22 17.56 -6.21
N GLU A 100 -20.90 17.62 -6.37
CA GLU A 100 -20.19 17.18 -7.57
C GLU A 100 -19.46 15.85 -7.37
N ALA A 101 -19.20 15.46 -6.12
CA ALA A 101 -18.51 14.23 -5.78
C ALA A 101 -19.36 12.97 -6.05
N THR A 102 -18.69 11.91 -6.51
CA THR A 102 -19.27 10.57 -6.60
C THR A 102 -19.53 9.99 -5.20
N GLU A 103 -20.38 8.96 -5.10
CA GLU A 103 -20.61 8.25 -3.83
C GLU A 103 -19.29 7.78 -3.18
N GLU A 104 -18.33 7.31 -4.00
CA GLU A 104 -17.01 6.90 -3.53
C GLU A 104 -16.13 8.07 -3.08
N MET A 105 -16.31 9.28 -3.61
CA MET A 105 -15.56 10.47 -3.19
C MET A 105 -16.15 11.14 -1.95
N MET A 106 -17.47 11.02 -1.75
CA MET A 106 -18.19 11.64 -0.63
C MET A 106 -17.62 11.25 0.74
N GLN A 107 -17.10 10.04 0.89
CA GLN A 107 -16.43 9.58 2.11
C GLN A 107 -15.07 10.25 2.36
N PHE A 108 -14.39 10.72 1.32
CA PHE A 108 -13.06 11.33 1.41
C PHE A 108 -13.11 12.86 1.47
N LEU A 109 -14.17 13.49 0.94
CA LEU A 109 -14.29 14.95 0.95
C LEU A 109 -14.05 15.59 2.33
N PRO A 110 -14.65 15.10 3.45
CA PRO A 110 -14.41 15.70 4.76
C PRO A 110 -12.97 15.53 5.27
N LEU A 111 -12.22 14.56 4.72
CA LEU A 111 -10.83 14.29 5.07
C LEU A 111 -9.88 15.14 4.23
N MET A 112 -10.26 15.43 2.99
CA MET A 112 -9.52 16.29 2.06
C MET A 112 -9.70 17.77 2.39
N ASP A 113 -10.89 18.17 2.83
CA ASP A 113 -11.25 19.54 3.25
C ASP A 113 -10.55 19.89 4.58
N SER A 114 -9.37 20.49 4.48
CA SER A 114 -8.51 20.75 5.62
C SER A 114 -8.99 21.95 6.44
N ASP A 115 -9.64 22.92 5.80
CA ASP A 115 -10.14 24.12 6.46
C ASP A 115 -11.61 24.00 6.92
N LYS A 116 -12.28 22.90 6.55
CA LYS A 116 -13.65 22.52 6.90
C LYS A 116 -14.69 23.48 6.33
N ASN A 117 -14.44 24.03 5.15
CA ASN A 117 -15.35 24.96 4.47
C ASN A 117 -16.42 24.26 3.61
N ASN A 118 -16.45 22.92 3.58
CA ASN A 118 -17.28 22.02 2.77
C ASN A 118 -16.97 22.05 1.26
N SER A 119 -15.74 22.40 0.90
CA SER A 119 -15.22 22.30 -0.46
C SER A 119 -13.76 21.86 -0.44
N VAL A 120 -13.29 21.26 -1.53
CA VAL A 120 -11.89 20.84 -1.65
C VAL A 120 -11.21 21.62 -2.76
N THR A 121 -10.21 22.40 -2.39
CA THR A 121 -9.35 23.12 -3.32
C THR A 121 -8.28 22.20 -3.93
N ARG A 122 -7.65 22.63 -5.04
CA ARG A 122 -6.51 21.91 -5.62
C ARG A 122 -5.32 21.78 -4.65
N GLU A 123 -5.12 22.78 -3.81
CA GLU A 123 -4.04 22.77 -2.81
C GLU A 123 -4.32 21.73 -1.72
N GLU A 124 -5.55 21.64 -1.24
CA GLU A 124 -5.98 20.61 -0.29
C GLU A 124 -5.86 19.22 -0.89
N ALA A 125 -6.32 19.02 -2.12
CA ALA A 125 -6.17 17.76 -2.85
C ALA A 125 -4.69 17.36 -3.02
N ALA A 126 -3.80 18.32 -3.30
CA ALA A 126 -2.36 18.06 -3.46
C ALA A 126 -1.66 17.65 -2.16
N ASN A 127 -2.07 18.29 -1.06
CA ASN A 127 -1.49 18.06 0.25
C ASN A 127 -2.12 16.88 1.00
N PHE A 128 -3.27 16.38 0.53
CA PHE A 128 -3.92 15.23 1.12
C PHE A 128 -3.04 13.98 1.04
N ASN A 129 -2.96 13.27 2.17
CA ASN A 129 -2.34 11.96 2.25
C ASN A 129 -3.45 10.92 2.39
N PHE A 130 -3.84 10.32 1.27
CA PHE A 130 -4.86 9.28 1.24
C PHE A 130 -4.57 8.15 2.23
N GLU A 131 -3.31 7.77 2.43
CA GLU A 131 -2.97 6.67 3.34
C GLU A 131 -3.29 7.00 4.78
N ASN A 132 -3.08 8.24 5.21
CA ASN A 132 -3.44 8.68 6.55
C ASN A 132 -4.96 8.72 6.78
N ALA A 133 -5.76 8.73 5.71
CA ALA A 133 -7.21 8.59 5.80
C ALA A 133 -7.66 7.13 5.93
N PHE A 134 -6.87 6.17 5.42
CA PHE A 134 -7.15 4.74 5.56
C PHE A 134 -6.51 4.11 6.81
N PHE A 135 -5.39 4.66 7.26
CA PHE A 135 -4.62 4.10 8.37
C PHE A 135 -4.98 4.76 9.69
N MET A 136 -5.19 3.91 10.70
CA MET A 136 -5.56 4.30 12.05
C MET A 136 -4.39 4.08 13.00
N SER A 137 -4.29 4.93 14.03
CA SER A 137 -3.39 4.67 15.14
C SER A 137 -3.87 3.49 15.99
N ASP A 138 -2.96 2.85 16.71
CA ASP A 138 -3.30 1.78 17.65
C ASP A 138 -4.34 2.25 18.70
N GLU A 139 -4.33 3.53 19.07
CA GLU A 139 -5.31 4.15 19.97
C GLU A 139 -6.69 4.26 19.31
N ALA A 140 -6.77 4.76 18.08
CA ALA A 140 -8.04 4.90 17.36
C ALA A 140 -8.71 3.54 17.09
N ILE A 141 -7.93 2.51 16.75
CA ILE A 141 -8.45 1.14 16.58
C ILE A 141 -9.04 0.62 17.90
N LYS A 142 -8.36 0.87 19.03
CA LYS A 142 -8.87 0.46 20.35
C LYS A 142 -10.16 1.19 20.72
N GLU A 143 -10.25 2.48 20.43
CA GLU A 143 -11.47 3.27 20.66
C GLU A 143 -12.65 2.74 19.84
N GLU A 144 -12.43 2.40 18.56
CA GLU A 144 -13.46 1.79 17.72
C GLU A 144 -13.91 0.41 18.25
N ILE A 145 -12.96 -0.44 18.63
CA ILE A 145 -13.27 -1.73 19.26
C ILE A 145 -14.05 -1.55 20.56
N ASP A 146 -13.69 -0.58 21.39
CA ASP A 146 -14.41 -0.28 22.62
C ASP A 146 -15.86 0.14 22.34
N MET A 147 -16.11 0.93 21.29
CA MET A 147 -17.47 1.28 20.86
C MET A 147 -18.26 0.04 20.39
N ILE A 148 -17.65 -0.83 19.59
CA ILE A 148 -18.29 -2.07 19.10
C ILE A 148 -18.63 -3.00 20.28
N PHE A 149 -17.70 -3.17 21.22
CA PHE A 149 -17.94 -3.99 22.42
C PHE A 149 -19.01 -3.38 23.32
N ALA A 150 -19.07 -2.05 23.46
CA ALA A 150 -20.14 -1.40 24.20
C ALA A 150 -21.53 -1.64 23.58
N GLN A 151 -21.62 -1.78 22.26
CA GLN A 151 -22.87 -2.07 21.55
C GLN A 151 -23.26 -3.55 21.62
N LEU A 152 -22.31 -4.45 21.37
CA LEU A 152 -22.57 -5.89 21.22
C LEU A 152 -22.46 -6.69 22.53
N ALA A 153 -21.68 -6.19 23.49
CA ALA A 153 -21.37 -6.86 24.75
C ALA A 153 -21.17 -5.87 25.93
N PRO A 154 -22.16 -5.01 26.26
CA PRO A 154 -22.02 -3.89 27.22
C PRO A 154 -21.63 -4.27 28.67
N SER A 155 -21.58 -5.56 29.00
CA SER A 155 -21.25 -6.04 30.36
C SER A 155 -20.39 -7.31 30.36
N LYS A 156 -19.68 -7.57 29.26
CA LYS A 156 -18.78 -8.72 29.12
C LYS A 156 -17.43 -8.30 28.55
N ASP A 157 -16.39 -9.05 28.90
CA ASP A 157 -15.04 -8.85 28.36
C ASP A 157 -14.85 -9.47 26.96
N ASN A 158 -15.85 -10.23 26.49
CA ASN A 158 -15.85 -10.89 25.18
C ASN A 158 -17.24 -10.87 24.52
N ILE A 159 -17.24 -11.02 23.19
CA ILE A 159 -18.43 -11.20 22.38
C ILE A 159 -18.59 -12.70 22.08
N THR A 160 -19.63 -13.34 22.60
CA THR A 160 -19.95 -14.74 22.27
C THR A 160 -20.71 -14.78 20.93
N ILE A 161 -20.07 -15.29 19.87
CA ILE A 161 -20.55 -15.18 18.48
C ILE A 161 -21.99 -15.70 18.32
N ASN A 162 -22.31 -16.86 18.89
CA ASN A 162 -23.62 -17.50 18.74
C ASN A 162 -24.77 -16.73 19.42
N THR A 163 -24.46 -15.71 20.23
CA THR A 163 -25.47 -14.86 20.89
C THR A 163 -25.82 -13.62 20.06
N ILE A 164 -25.09 -13.37 18.99
CA ILE A 164 -25.20 -12.20 18.13
C ILE A 164 -26.01 -12.56 16.86
N PRO A 165 -26.76 -11.62 16.23
CA PRO A 165 -27.48 -11.88 14.99
C PRO A 165 -26.60 -12.47 13.88
N GLN A 166 -27.16 -13.42 13.11
CA GLN A 166 -26.44 -14.20 12.10
C GLN A 166 -25.74 -13.32 11.05
N GLU A 167 -26.27 -12.13 10.79
CA GLU A 167 -25.76 -11.15 9.81
C GLU A 167 -24.31 -10.73 10.10
N ILE A 168 -23.92 -10.61 11.37
CA ILE A 168 -22.56 -10.18 11.77
C ILE A 168 -21.73 -11.32 12.37
N GLN A 169 -22.29 -12.54 12.48
CA GLN A 169 -21.55 -13.69 12.98
C GLN A 169 -20.37 -14.06 12.08
N GLU A 170 -20.50 -13.94 10.76
CA GLU A 170 -19.40 -14.26 9.84
C GLU A 170 -18.22 -13.29 9.99
N GLU A 171 -18.49 -12.01 10.25
CA GLU A 171 -17.46 -11.01 10.52
C GLU A 171 -16.76 -11.31 11.86
N LEU A 172 -17.53 -11.57 12.92
CA LEU A 172 -16.98 -11.92 14.23
C LEU A 172 -16.19 -13.23 14.23
N LYS A 173 -16.57 -14.22 13.41
CA LYS A 173 -15.75 -15.43 13.18
C LYS A 173 -14.39 -15.10 12.57
N GLY A 174 -14.30 -14.04 11.77
CA GLY A 174 -13.02 -13.54 11.28
C GLY A 174 -12.14 -13.00 12.40
N TRP A 175 -12.74 -12.48 13.47
CA TRP A 175 -12.02 -11.94 14.62
C TRP A 175 -11.69 -13.00 15.67
N ASP A 176 -12.35 -14.15 15.68
CA ASP A 176 -12.05 -15.27 16.58
C ASP A 176 -10.81 -16.05 16.11
N ILE A 177 -9.63 -15.53 16.46
CA ILE A 177 -8.33 -16.08 16.05
C ILE A 177 -8.07 -17.47 16.63
N ASN A 178 -8.59 -17.76 17.82
CA ASN A 178 -8.34 -19.00 18.55
C ASN A 178 -9.41 -20.08 18.28
N GLY A 179 -10.59 -19.70 17.77
CA GLY A 179 -11.68 -20.58 17.37
C GLY A 179 -12.54 -21.09 18.55
N ASP A 180 -12.54 -20.41 19.70
CA ASP A 180 -13.30 -20.80 20.89
C ASP A 180 -14.76 -20.32 20.90
N GLY A 181 -15.15 -19.54 19.89
CA GLY A 181 -16.49 -18.96 19.74
C GLY A 181 -16.70 -17.66 20.51
N ASN A 182 -15.67 -17.10 21.13
CA ASN A 182 -15.68 -15.81 21.81
C ASN A 182 -14.60 -14.89 21.26
N VAL A 183 -14.97 -13.66 20.95
CA VAL A 183 -14.03 -12.64 20.48
C VAL A 183 -13.65 -11.74 21.65
N THR A 184 -12.37 -11.73 21.98
CA THR A 184 -11.78 -10.75 22.92
C THR A 184 -11.39 -9.46 22.21
N LYS A 185 -11.23 -8.35 22.95
CA LYS A 185 -10.73 -7.09 22.38
C LYS A 185 -9.35 -7.24 21.74
N THR A 186 -8.50 -8.09 22.30
CA THR A 186 -7.17 -8.39 21.74
C THR A 186 -7.27 -9.09 20.39
N GLU A 187 -8.19 -10.05 20.25
CA GLU A 187 -8.39 -10.74 18.99
C GLU A 187 -9.02 -9.84 17.94
N ALA A 188 -10.02 -9.03 18.31
CA ALA A 188 -10.57 -7.99 17.45
C ALA A 188 -9.47 -7.03 16.97
N PHE A 189 -8.61 -6.55 17.87
CA PHE A 189 -7.50 -5.64 17.53
C PHE A 189 -6.54 -6.29 16.54
N ASN A 190 -6.11 -7.53 16.80
CA ASN A 190 -5.19 -8.24 15.91
C ASN A 190 -5.82 -8.58 14.55
N SER A 191 -7.14 -8.73 14.49
CA SER A 191 -7.87 -8.99 13.25
C SER A 191 -8.09 -7.72 12.41
N ILE A 192 -8.41 -6.60 13.04
CA ILE A 192 -8.72 -5.33 12.38
C ILE A 192 -7.44 -4.61 11.95
N LYS A 193 -6.44 -4.54 12.83
CA LYS A 193 -5.22 -3.74 12.63
C LYS A 193 -4.57 -3.93 11.25
N PRO A 194 -4.39 -5.15 10.71
CA PRO A 194 -3.78 -5.31 9.40
C PRO A 194 -4.55 -4.66 8.24
N GLY A 195 -5.87 -4.45 8.37
CA GLY A 195 -6.68 -3.76 7.35
C GLY A 195 -6.51 -2.24 7.36
N VAL A 196 -6.18 -1.68 8.52
CA VAL A 196 -6.16 -0.23 8.78
C VAL A 196 -4.79 0.25 9.23
N SER A 197 -3.72 -0.46 8.87
CA SER A 197 -2.34 -0.03 9.12
C SER A 197 -1.43 -0.40 7.97
N ALA A 198 -0.37 0.39 7.80
CA ALA A 198 0.65 0.15 6.78
C ALA A 198 1.31 -1.23 6.95
N ALA A 199 1.68 -1.86 5.83
CA ALA A 199 2.38 -3.13 5.82
C ALA A 199 3.71 -3.08 6.59
N GLN A 200 3.90 -4.07 7.47
CA GLN A 200 5.09 -4.22 8.30
C GLN A 200 5.69 -5.62 8.16
N PHE A 201 6.98 -5.73 8.45
CA PHE A 201 7.73 -6.98 8.45
C PHE A 201 8.28 -7.29 9.85
N GLU A 202 7.95 -8.44 10.40
CA GLU A 202 8.59 -9.01 11.59
C GLU A 202 9.60 -10.07 11.16
N VAL A 203 10.89 -9.87 11.44
CA VAL A 203 11.94 -10.81 11.01
C VAL A 203 12.24 -11.83 12.11
N LYS A 204 12.15 -13.13 11.79
CA LYS A 204 12.60 -14.24 12.64
C LYS A 204 13.46 -15.21 11.82
N GLY A 205 14.76 -15.20 12.08
CA GLY A 205 15.71 -16.05 11.37
C GLY A 205 15.76 -15.71 9.88
N THR A 206 15.41 -16.67 9.03
CA THR A 206 15.40 -16.53 7.56
C THR A 206 14.04 -16.14 6.99
N THR A 207 13.04 -15.89 7.85
CA THR A 207 11.67 -15.57 7.45
C THR A 207 11.28 -14.19 7.95
N ALA A 208 10.70 -13.38 7.07
CA ALA A 208 10.00 -12.15 7.44
C ALA A 208 8.49 -12.39 7.36
N TYR A 209 7.77 -12.05 8.43
CA TYR A 209 6.32 -12.15 8.49
C TYR A 209 5.71 -10.81 8.11
N MET A 210 4.90 -10.79 7.06
CA MET A 210 4.25 -9.57 6.57
C MET A 210 2.81 -9.51 7.04
N SER A 211 2.38 -8.34 7.53
CA SER A 211 0.98 -8.02 7.81
C SER A 211 0.74 -6.53 7.61
N GLY A 212 -0.48 -6.17 7.21
CA GLY A 212 -0.85 -4.77 6.96
C GLY A 212 -1.23 -4.51 5.50
N THR A 213 -1.81 -3.35 5.27
CA THR A 213 -2.21 -2.86 3.96
C THR A 213 -1.02 -2.22 3.24
N ILE A 214 -0.84 -2.57 1.98
CA ILE A 214 0.27 -2.11 1.16
C ILE A 214 0.03 -0.65 0.76
N GLY A 215 1.07 0.18 0.89
CA GLY A 215 1.05 1.59 0.56
C GLY A 215 2.43 2.12 0.15
N SER A 216 2.55 3.43 0.07
CA SER A 216 3.69 4.26 -0.32
C SER A 216 4.97 3.93 0.46
N SER A 217 4.85 3.48 1.71
CA SER A 217 5.96 3.08 2.57
C SER A 217 6.45 1.63 2.31
N THR A 218 5.65 0.81 1.64
CA THR A 218 5.95 -0.63 1.46
C THR A 218 7.19 -0.89 0.59
N PRO A 219 7.44 -0.19 -0.54
CA PRO A 219 8.68 -0.35 -1.31
C PRO A 219 9.93 -0.11 -0.47
N ALA A 220 9.95 0.97 0.31
CA ALA A 220 11.04 1.29 1.21
C ALA A 220 11.20 0.22 2.31
N ALA A 221 10.10 -0.31 2.84
CA ALA A 221 10.13 -1.40 3.81
C ALA A 221 10.73 -2.70 3.23
N VAL A 222 10.43 -3.03 1.97
CA VAL A 222 11.05 -4.17 1.27
C VAL A 222 12.55 -3.94 1.04
N LEU A 223 12.94 -2.74 0.59
CA LEU A 223 14.36 -2.38 0.43
C LEU A 223 15.11 -2.49 1.76
N LYS A 224 14.53 -1.94 2.84
CA LYS A 224 15.07 -2.08 4.19
C LYS A 224 15.23 -3.55 4.58
N LEU A 225 14.21 -4.37 4.34
CA LEU A 225 14.24 -5.80 4.65
C LEU A 225 15.44 -6.49 4.00
N VAL A 226 15.65 -6.29 2.69
CA VAL A 226 16.72 -6.98 1.96
C VAL A 226 18.11 -6.46 2.32
N PHE A 227 18.27 -5.18 2.63
CA PHE A 227 19.57 -4.60 2.96
C PHE A 227 19.97 -4.79 4.42
N GLU A 228 19.03 -4.77 5.36
CA GLU A 228 19.32 -4.91 6.80
C GLU A 228 19.21 -6.37 7.29
N HIS A 229 18.46 -7.22 6.56
CA HIS A 229 18.27 -8.62 6.91
C HIS A 229 18.66 -9.56 5.75
N PRO A 230 19.93 -9.59 5.32
CA PRO A 230 20.37 -10.33 4.13
C PRO A 230 20.22 -11.86 4.24
N ASN A 231 19.95 -12.40 5.44
CA ASN A 231 19.67 -13.82 5.67
C ASN A 231 18.19 -14.18 5.43
N VAL A 232 17.31 -13.20 5.27
CA VAL A 232 15.90 -13.45 4.95
C VAL A 232 15.81 -13.94 3.52
N THR A 233 15.23 -15.12 3.35
CA THR A 233 15.00 -15.74 2.04
C THR A 233 13.52 -15.84 1.72
N THR A 234 12.65 -15.74 2.74
CA THR A 234 11.21 -15.99 2.61
C THR A 234 10.42 -14.88 3.29
N ILE A 235 9.41 -14.36 2.59
CA ILE A 235 8.37 -13.52 3.17
C ILE A 235 7.11 -14.39 3.34
N GLU A 236 6.68 -14.60 4.58
CA GLU A 236 5.43 -15.26 4.90
C GLU A 236 4.33 -14.21 5.11
N LEU A 237 3.38 -14.14 4.18
CA LEU A 237 2.27 -13.20 4.26
C LEU A 237 1.20 -13.78 5.18
N LEU A 238 0.86 -13.05 6.25
CA LEU A 238 -0.16 -13.45 7.21
C LEU A 238 -1.50 -12.81 6.83
N ASN A 239 -1.77 -11.58 7.26
CA ASN A 239 -2.95 -10.82 6.85
C ASN A 239 -2.52 -9.60 6.02
N VAL A 240 -2.73 -9.68 4.70
CA VAL A 240 -2.34 -8.64 3.73
C VAL A 240 -3.53 -8.36 2.82
N PRO A 241 -4.46 -7.50 3.24
CA PRO A 241 -5.79 -7.40 2.63
C PRO A 241 -5.78 -6.72 1.25
N GLY A 242 -4.73 -5.97 0.93
CA GLY A 242 -4.63 -5.30 -0.37
C GLY A 242 -3.65 -4.14 -0.36
N SER A 243 -3.83 -3.25 -1.33
CA SER A 243 -3.10 -1.99 -1.48
C SER A 243 -4.06 -0.80 -1.49
N VAL A 244 -3.60 0.31 -0.89
CA VAL A 244 -4.18 1.65 -1.10
C VAL A 244 -3.40 2.45 -2.14
N ASP A 245 -2.15 2.05 -2.41
CA ASP A 245 -1.32 2.56 -3.51
C ASP A 245 -0.84 1.39 -4.39
N ASP A 246 -1.53 1.19 -5.52
CA ASP A 246 -1.21 0.14 -6.48
C ASP A 246 0.15 0.32 -7.15
N VAL A 247 0.59 1.56 -7.35
CA VAL A 247 1.87 1.83 -8.01
C VAL A 247 2.99 1.45 -7.05
N ALA A 248 2.87 1.80 -5.75
CA ALA A 248 3.77 1.35 -4.70
C ALA A 248 3.76 -0.17 -4.55
N ASN A 249 2.59 -0.79 -4.60
CA ASN A 249 2.50 -2.24 -4.56
C ASN A 249 3.34 -2.89 -5.67
N LEU A 250 3.14 -2.49 -6.93
CA LEU A 250 3.89 -3.08 -8.05
C LEU A 250 5.42 -2.84 -7.92
N ARG A 251 5.86 -1.68 -7.41
CA ARG A 251 7.29 -1.44 -7.13
C ARG A 251 7.82 -2.38 -6.06
N ALA A 252 7.13 -2.50 -4.93
CA ALA A 252 7.51 -3.40 -3.84
C ALA A 252 7.60 -4.86 -4.34
N CYS A 253 6.61 -5.31 -5.12
CA CYS A 253 6.60 -6.62 -5.76
C CYS A 253 7.83 -6.82 -6.66
N LEU A 254 8.16 -5.84 -7.50
CA LEU A 254 9.34 -5.93 -8.37
C LEU A 254 10.64 -5.99 -7.57
N TYR A 255 10.74 -5.35 -6.39
CA TYR A 255 11.88 -5.54 -5.50
C TYR A 255 11.94 -6.96 -4.94
N VAL A 256 10.83 -7.50 -4.41
CA VAL A 256 10.75 -8.89 -3.95
C VAL A 256 11.25 -9.87 -5.02
N HIS A 257 10.78 -9.69 -6.26
CA HIS A 257 11.21 -10.50 -7.40
C HIS A 257 12.69 -10.29 -7.73
N LYS A 258 13.14 -9.03 -7.86
CA LYS A 258 14.53 -8.68 -8.21
C LYS A 258 15.55 -9.25 -7.22
N PHE A 259 15.23 -9.29 -5.94
CA PHE A 259 16.09 -9.86 -4.90
C PHE A 259 15.92 -11.38 -4.72
N GLY A 260 15.07 -12.02 -5.52
CA GLY A 260 14.92 -13.48 -5.55
C GLY A 260 14.29 -14.07 -4.29
N LEU A 261 13.49 -13.29 -3.56
CA LEU A 261 12.84 -13.75 -2.34
C LEU A 261 11.74 -14.77 -2.66
N HIS A 262 11.51 -15.69 -1.73
CA HIS A 262 10.36 -16.59 -1.76
C HIS A 262 9.18 -15.97 -1.02
N THR A 263 7.97 -16.38 -1.39
CA THR A 263 6.74 -16.00 -0.70
C THR A 263 6.01 -17.25 -0.21
N LYS A 264 5.38 -17.12 0.96
CA LYS A 264 4.63 -18.20 1.59
C LYS A 264 3.31 -17.66 2.16
N VAL A 265 2.26 -18.45 2.05
CA VAL A 265 1.02 -18.30 2.83
C VAL A 265 0.73 -19.60 3.57
N ASN A 266 0.41 -19.49 4.86
CA ASN A 266 0.08 -20.62 5.72
C ASN A 266 -1.44 -20.82 5.81
N SER A 267 -1.87 -21.89 6.50
CA SER A 267 -3.30 -22.23 6.65
C SER A 267 -4.19 -21.15 7.30
N LYS A 268 -3.60 -20.14 7.96
CA LYS A 268 -4.30 -19.00 8.57
C LYS A 268 -4.13 -17.70 7.80
N SER A 269 -3.32 -17.69 6.73
CA SER A 269 -3.09 -16.51 5.92
C SER A 269 -4.35 -16.08 5.20
N ASN A 270 -4.56 -14.76 5.16
CA ASN A 270 -5.60 -14.11 4.39
C ASN A 270 -4.97 -12.97 3.60
N ILE A 271 -4.80 -13.18 2.30
CA ILE A 271 -4.29 -12.16 1.39
C ILE A 271 -5.33 -11.87 0.33
N ALA A 272 -5.44 -10.62 -0.12
CA ALA A 272 -6.33 -10.26 -1.20
C ALA A 272 -5.75 -9.10 -2.01
N SER A 273 -6.31 -8.86 -3.21
CA SER A 273 -6.01 -7.68 -4.03
C SER A 273 -4.49 -7.51 -4.26
N GLY A 274 -3.93 -6.34 -3.98
CA GLY A 274 -2.49 -6.10 -4.01
C GLY A 274 -1.64 -7.04 -3.15
N GLY A 275 -2.18 -7.62 -2.08
CA GLY A 275 -1.52 -8.67 -1.30
C GLY A 275 -1.36 -9.98 -2.08
N THR A 276 -2.31 -10.31 -2.95
CA THR A 276 -2.17 -11.42 -3.90
C THR A 276 -1.08 -11.11 -4.93
N ASP A 277 -1.01 -9.88 -5.44
CA ASP A 277 0.08 -9.47 -6.33
C ASP A 277 1.43 -9.61 -5.62
N PHE A 278 1.56 -9.15 -4.37
CA PHE A 278 2.78 -9.28 -3.59
C PHE A 278 3.20 -10.73 -3.40
N PHE A 279 2.27 -11.63 -3.09
CA PHE A 279 2.55 -13.05 -3.02
C PHE A 279 3.10 -13.59 -4.36
N LEU A 280 2.58 -13.13 -5.49
CA LEU A 280 2.99 -13.60 -6.81
C LEU A 280 4.41 -13.19 -7.21
N ALA A 281 4.97 -12.17 -6.56
CA ALA A 281 6.33 -11.70 -6.82
C ALA A 281 7.42 -12.70 -6.43
N GLY A 282 7.13 -13.63 -5.51
CA GLY A 282 8.10 -14.61 -5.03
C GLY A 282 8.61 -15.53 -6.14
N HIS A 283 9.92 -15.82 -6.12
CA HIS A 283 10.54 -16.80 -7.02
C HIS A 283 10.03 -18.22 -6.79
N LYS A 284 9.76 -18.54 -5.52
CA LYS A 284 9.07 -19.74 -5.08
C LYS A 284 7.87 -19.32 -4.23
N ARG A 285 6.70 -19.87 -4.54
CA ARG A 285 5.41 -19.50 -3.96
C ARG A 285 4.79 -20.72 -3.30
N GLU A 286 4.76 -20.72 -1.97
CA GLU A 286 4.23 -21.82 -1.17
C GLU A 286 2.83 -21.47 -0.65
N VAL A 287 1.87 -22.36 -0.89
CA VAL A 287 0.48 -22.21 -0.41
C VAL A 287 0.12 -23.43 0.43
N GLU A 288 -0.03 -23.24 1.74
CA GLU A 288 -0.56 -24.29 2.62
C GLU A 288 -2.08 -24.43 2.48
N LYS A 289 -2.59 -25.64 2.74
CA LYS A 289 -4.02 -25.91 2.73
C LYS A 289 -4.71 -25.06 3.82
N GLY A 290 -5.70 -24.27 3.41
CA GLY A 290 -6.47 -23.39 4.29
C GLY A 290 -6.20 -21.90 4.06
N ALA A 291 -5.09 -21.55 3.40
CA ALA A 291 -4.79 -20.18 3.03
C ALA A 291 -5.91 -19.58 2.15
N LYS A 292 -6.31 -18.34 2.45
CA LYS A 292 -7.24 -17.56 1.64
C LYS A 292 -6.47 -16.61 0.74
N ILE A 293 -6.67 -16.75 -0.58
CA ILE A 293 -6.07 -15.90 -1.61
C ILE A 293 -7.21 -15.27 -2.39
N GLY A 294 -7.47 -14.00 -2.11
CA GLY A 294 -8.56 -13.21 -2.68
C GLY A 294 -8.15 -12.44 -3.93
N VAL A 295 -9.04 -12.38 -4.90
CA VAL A 295 -8.88 -11.54 -6.10
C VAL A 295 -10.18 -10.78 -6.38
N HIS A 296 -10.03 -9.58 -6.95
CA HIS A 296 -11.15 -8.75 -7.40
C HIS A 296 -10.67 -7.71 -8.43
N SER A 297 -11.61 -7.03 -9.07
CA SER A 297 -11.33 -5.87 -9.94
C SER A 297 -10.91 -4.65 -9.11
N TRP A 298 -10.00 -3.82 -9.60
CA TRP A 298 -9.74 -2.52 -8.99
C TRP A 298 -10.76 -1.46 -9.46
N SER A 299 -10.91 -0.39 -8.67
CA SER A 299 -11.62 0.84 -9.01
C SER A 299 -10.67 2.02 -8.84
N GLY A 300 -10.62 2.93 -9.82
CA GLY A 300 -9.80 4.13 -9.77
C GLY A 300 -10.69 5.37 -9.85
N GLY A 301 -11.05 5.93 -8.70
CA GLY A 301 -11.94 7.10 -8.64
C GLY A 301 -13.32 6.78 -9.20
N ALA A 302 -13.74 7.49 -10.25
CA ALA A 302 -15.09 7.37 -10.81
C ALA A 302 -15.32 6.15 -11.72
N LYS A 303 -14.28 5.36 -12.04
CA LYS A 303 -14.37 4.24 -13.01
C LYS A 303 -13.70 2.97 -12.50
N ALA A 304 -14.42 1.85 -12.61
CA ALA A 304 -13.88 0.53 -12.42
C ALA A 304 -12.97 0.11 -13.58
N ALA A 305 -12.02 -0.80 -13.32
CA ALA A 305 -11.13 -1.35 -14.34
C ALA A 305 -11.89 -1.91 -15.56
N SER A 306 -13.05 -2.53 -15.34
CA SER A 306 -13.89 -3.15 -16.36
C SER A 306 -14.55 -2.15 -17.32
N GLU A 307 -14.60 -0.87 -16.96
CA GLU A 307 -15.19 0.19 -17.79
C GLU A 307 -14.20 0.73 -18.83
N PHE A 308 -12.90 0.50 -18.63
CA PHE A 308 -11.89 0.84 -19.61
C PHE A 308 -11.85 -0.19 -20.75
N PRO A 309 -11.65 0.26 -22.01
CA PRO A 309 -11.38 -0.66 -23.11
C PRO A 309 -10.12 -1.50 -22.81
N LYS A 310 -10.09 -2.76 -23.24
CA LYS A 310 -8.93 -3.64 -23.03
C LYS A 310 -7.60 -3.10 -23.58
N SER A 311 -7.65 -2.19 -24.55
CA SER A 311 -6.48 -1.51 -25.13
C SER A 311 -6.04 -0.26 -24.36
N HIS A 312 -6.73 0.11 -23.29
CA HIS A 312 -6.43 1.30 -22.51
C HIS A 312 -5.15 1.11 -21.69
N ASP A 313 -4.30 2.14 -21.64
CA ASP A 313 -2.97 2.07 -21.04
C ASP A 313 -2.97 1.80 -19.52
N VAL A 314 -4.09 2.07 -18.84
CA VAL A 314 -4.26 1.76 -17.40
C VAL A 314 -4.03 0.28 -17.07
N HIS A 315 -4.24 -0.62 -18.04
CA HIS A 315 -4.01 -2.05 -17.87
C HIS A 315 -2.53 -2.44 -18.03
N LYS A 316 -1.75 -1.62 -18.73
CA LYS A 316 -0.38 -1.95 -19.16
C LYS A 316 0.54 -2.24 -17.99
N LYS A 317 0.49 -1.43 -16.92
CA LYS A 317 1.32 -1.61 -15.71
C LYS A 317 1.15 -2.99 -15.07
N TYR A 318 -0.08 -3.50 -14.98
CA TYR A 318 -0.37 -4.83 -14.43
C TYR A 318 0.08 -5.94 -15.39
N LEU A 319 -0.16 -5.78 -16.69
CA LEU A 319 0.27 -6.75 -17.71
C LEU A 319 1.79 -6.89 -17.77
N GLU A 320 2.52 -5.78 -17.68
CA GLU A 320 3.98 -5.76 -17.58
C GLU A 320 4.46 -6.39 -16.28
N TYR A 321 3.81 -6.06 -15.15
CA TYR A 321 4.10 -6.66 -13.85
C TYR A 321 3.99 -8.19 -13.88
N TYR A 322 2.84 -8.74 -14.27
CA TYR A 322 2.66 -10.19 -14.29
C TYR A 322 3.64 -10.87 -15.24
N SER A 323 3.96 -10.25 -16.37
CA SER A 323 5.00 -10.76 -17.25
C SER A 323 6.38 -10.79 -16.57
N ALA A 324 6.73 -9.75 -15.82
CA ALA A 324 8.01 -9.65 -15.12
C ALA A 324 8.17 -10.73 -14.04
N VAL A 325 7.08 -11.11 -13.35
CA VAL A 325 7.09 -12.11 -12.27
C VAL A 325 6.66 -13.51 -12.72
N ASN A 326 6.68 -13.77 -14.04
CA ASN A 326 6.37 -15.06 -14.65
C ASN A 326 4.96 -15.59 -14.31
N ILE A 327 3.98 -14.69 -14.25
CA ILE A 327 2.56 -15.01 -14.13
C ILE A 327 1.85 -14.81 -15.48
N PRO A 328 0.99 -15.75 -15.91
CA PRO A 328 0.24 -15.57 -17.13
C PRO A 328 -0.59 -14.28 -17.09
N GLN A 329 -0.46 -13.41 -18.09
CA GLN A 329 -1.25 -12.17 -18.20
C GLN A 329 -2.76 -12.42 -18.21
N GLY A 330 -3.20 -13.63 -18.58
CA GLY A 330 -4.59 -14.06 -18.45
C GLY A 330 -5.13 -14.03 -17.01
N PHE A 331 -4.25 -14.05 -16.01
CA PHE A 331 -4.61 -13.90 -14.60
C PHE A 331 -5.19 -12.51 -14.32
N TYR A 332 -4.58 -11.43 -14.83
CA TYR A 332 -5.09 -10.06 -14.70
C TYR A 332 -6.55 -9.95 -15.16
N TRP A 333 -6.84 -10.42 -16.38
CA TRP A 333 -8.19 -10.36 -16.92
C TRP A 333 -9.19 -11.24 -16.18
N TYR A 334 -8.70 -12.24 -15.46
CA TYR A 334 -9.51 -13.07 -14.59
C TYR A 334 -9.83 -12.35 -13.29
N THR A 335 -8.88 -11.66 -12.65
CA THR A 335 -9.15 -10.91 -11.41
C THR A 335 -10.25 -9.87 -11.61
N LEU A 336 -10.23 -9.15 -12.74
CA LEU A 336 -11.27 -8.18 -13.11
C LEU A 336 -12.67 -8.78 -13.26
N LYS A 337 -12.78 -10.10 -13.49
CA LYS A 337 -14.05 -10.81 -13.67
C LYS A 337 -14.47 -11.63 -12.46
N ALA A 338 -13.53 -11.97 -11.59
CA ALA A 338 -13.75 -12.88 -10.48
C ALA A 338 -14.66 -12.24 -9.43
N ALA A 339 -14.47 -10.96 -9.15
CA ALA A 339 -15.32 -10.16 -8.27
C ALA A 339 -15.24 -8.66 -8.62
N PRO A 340 -16.32 -7.87 -8.39
CA PRO A 340 -16.27 -6.41 -8.46
C PRO A 340 -15.37 -5.83 -7.35
N ALA A 341 -15.05 -4.52 -7.44
CA ALA A 341 -14.12 -3.87 -6.52
C ALA A 341 -14.54 -3.89 -5.03
N ASN A 342 -15.84 -3.99 -4.76
CA ASN A 342 -16.41 -4.05 -3.42
C ASN A 342 -16.65 -5.49 -2.91
N SER A 343 -16.09 -6.50 -3.58
CA SER A 343 -16.24 -7.91 -3.20
C SER A 343 -14.93 -8.66 -3.42
N ILE A 344 -14.82 -9.86 -2.85
CA ILE A 344 -13.62 -10.69 -2.94
C ILE A 344 -14.01 -12.10 -3.39
N HIS A 345 -13.36 -12.58 -4.44
CA HIS A 345 -13.39 -13.99 -4.82
C HIS A 345 -12.17 -14.71 -4.24
N ASN A 346 -12.40 -15.64 -3.32
CA ASN A 346 -11.34 -16.53 -2.84
C ASN A 346 -11.04 -17.60 -3.88
N MET A 347 -9.80 -17.64 -4.35
CA MET A 347 -9.38 -18.57 -5.39
C MET A 347 -9.53 -20.03 -4.96
N THR A 348 -10.10 -20.84 -5.85
CA THR A 348 -10.17 -22.29 -5.71
C THR A 348 -8.85 -22.95 -6.10
N GLU A 349 -8.61 -24.18 -5.63
CA GLU A 349 -7.42 -24.96 -6.02
C GLU A 349 -7.28 -25.09 -7.54
N LYS A 350 -8.39 -25.23 -8.27
CA LYS A 350 -8.38 -25.29 -9.75
C LYS A 350 -7.85 -23.98 -10.36
N GLU A 351 -8.20 -22.84 -9.78
CA GLU A 351 -7.75 -21.52 -10.25
C GLU A 351 -6.29 -21.28 -9.87
N ILE A 352 -5.89 -21.67 -8.66
CA ILE A 352 -4.49 -21.62 -8.20
C ILE A 352 -3.58 -22.38 -9.18
N ILE A 353 -4.00 -23.58 -9.62
CA ILE A 353 -3.25 -24.38 -10.61
C ILE A 353 -3.31 -23.71 -11.99
N LYS A 354 -4.50 -23.30 -12.45
CA LYS A 354 -4.70 -22.72 -13.79
C LYS A 354 -3.83 -21.49 -14.03
N TYR A 355 -3.67 -20.64 -13.04
CA TYR A 355 -2.93 -19.38 -13.14
C TYR A 355 -1.51 -19.45 -12.57
N ASN A 356 -1.01 -20.65 -12.25
CA ASN A 356 0.33 -20.87 -11.73
C ASN A 356 0.62 -20.06 -10.45
N ILE A 357 -0.37 -19.93 -9.56
CA ILE A 357 -0.26 -19.13 -8.32
C ILE A 357 0.72 -19.78 -7.35
N ARG A 358 0.62 -21.10 -7.16
CA ARG A 358 1.58 -21.89 -6.38
C ARG A 358 2.70 -22.39 -7.30
N SER A 359 3.96 -22.30 -6.86
CA SER A 359 5.07 -22.94 -7.55
C SER A 359 4.95 -24.46 -7.47
N ASN A 360 5.32 -25.16 -8.55
CA ASN A 360 5.36 -26.63 -8.56
C ASN A 360 6.44 -27.21 -7.63
#